data_AF-A0A1F3AGZ3-F1
#
_entry.id   AF-A0A1F3AGZ3-F1
#
_cell.length_a   1.000
_cell.length_b   1.000
_cell.length_c   1.000
_cell.angle_alpha   90.00
_cell.angle_beta   90.00
_cell.angle_gamma   90.00
#
_symmetry.space_group_name_H-M   'P 1'
#
loop_
_entity.id
_entity.type
_entity.pdbx_description
1 polymer ?
#
loop_
_entity_poly.entity_id
_entity_poly.type
_entity_poly.pdbx_seq_one_letter_code
_entity_poly.pdbx_strand_id
1 'polypeptide(L)'
;MNTSRDLRHHAHHGNPLYTAADAESRLDCLRRAGFDEVEADKVFLAVDLPSIEKIEQKIGALKSLGFENPVKMITSLPAILGYAIDNIRGKLDYAGHFGIDGRGIVERFPPLLGYNLDRIRLCVRLSLPLIDPWEMSLSFLITRDPATSVAAALLSRPETLKALRAAMRLRAGRPGENHDVIARHPGDKLTLAYRRYRPVAPREKAR
;
A
#
# COMPACT_ATOMS: atom_id res chain seq x y z
N MET A 1 -3.22 -12.22 -39.11
CA MET A 1 -2.38 -12.88 -38.09
C MET A 1 -2.49 -12.02 -36.84
N ASN A 2 -2.93 -12.60 -35.70
CA ASN A 2 -3.53 -11.85 -34.57
C ASN A 2 -2.77 -10.56 -34.22
N THR A 3 -3.42 -9.38 -34.37
CA THR A 3 -3.04 -8.09 -33.74
C THR A 3 -4.24 -7.16 -33.50
N SER A 4 -4.95 -7.34 -32.38
CA SER A 4 -5.68 -6.32 -31.61
C SER A 4 -5.27 -6.54 -30.14
N ARG A 5 -4.02 -6.16 -29.78
CA ARG A 5 -3.08 -6.81 -28.80
C ARG A 5 -3.67 -7.64 -27.63
N ASP A 6 -4.04 -8.91 -27.76
CA ASP A 6 -4.41 -9.68 -28.96
C ASP A 6 -5.69 -10.48 -28.76
N LEU A 7 -6.81 -9.84 -29.09
CA LEU A 7 -8.15 -9.96 -28.47
C LEU A 7 -8.16 -9.46 -27.02
N ARG A 8 -7.32 -8.44 -26.73
CA ARG A 8 -6.78 -7.96 -25.43
C ARG A 8 -7.58 -8.40 -24.20
N HIS A 9 -7.19 -9.47 -23.53
CA HIS A 9 -6.18 -10.42 -23.96
C HIS A 9 -6.73 -11.86 -23.82
N HIS A 10 -7.90 -12.06 -24.46
CA HIS A 10 -8.90 -13.13 -24.27
C HIS A 10 -9.75 -13.01 -22.98
N ALA A 11 -10.16 -11.77 -22.71
CA ALA A 11 -11.45 -11.36 -22.14
C ALA A 11 -12.04 -12.20 -20.97
N HIS A 12 -11.22 -12.44 -19.95
CA HIS A 12 -11.56 -12.81 -18.58
C HIS A 12 -12.25 -14.19 -18.42
N HIS A 13 -11.46 -15.20 -18.07
CA HIS A 13 -11.92 -16.57 -17.83
C HIS A 13 -13.15 -16.61 -16.89
N GLY A 14 -14.32 -16.92 -17.47
CA GLY A 14 -15.59 -17.18 -16.77
C GLY A 14 -16.73 -16.18 -17.00
N ASN A 15 -16.55 -15.05 -17.71
CA ASN A 15 -17.63 -14.07 -17.93
C ASN A 15 -18.03 -13.94 -19.42
N PRO A 16 -19.22 -14.43 -19.83
CA PRO A 16 -19.66 -14.38 -21.23
C PRO A 16 -19.97 -12.97 -21.76
N LEU A 17 -19.95 -11.94 -20.91
CA LEU A 17 -20.24 -10.54 -21.28
C LEU A 17 -19.00 -9.66 -21.46
N TYR A 18 -17.79 -10.19 -21.33
CA TYR A 18 -16.57 -9.40 -21.53
C TYR A 18 -15.93 -9.77 -22.87
N THR A 19 -16.01 -8.86 -23.84
CA THR A 19 -15.49 -9.05 -25.19
C THR A 19 -14.23 -8.22 -25.44
N ALA A 20 -13.51 -8.51 -26.53
CA ALA A 20 -12.41 -7.65 -26.98
C ALA A 20 -12.88 -6.20 -27.27
N ALA A 21 -14.13 -6.02 -27.71
CA ALA A 21 -14.71 -4.69 -27.92
C ALA A 21 -14.96 -3.95 -26.59
N ASP A 22 -15.36 -4.66 -25.53
CA ASP A 22 -15.48 -4.10 -24.18
C ASP A 22 -14.12 -3.71 -23.61
N ALA A 23 -13.09 -4.53 -23.84
CA ALA A 23 -11.73 -4.23 -23.43
C ALA A 23 -11.21 -2.96 -24.12
N GLU A 24 -11.41 -2.83 -25.44
CA GLU A 24 -11.04 -1.63 -26.19
C GLU A 24 -11.81 -0.40 -25.68
N SER A 25 -13.11 -0.52 -25.45
CA SER A 25 -13.93 0.59 -24.94
C SER A 25 -13.49 1.09 -23.56
N ARG A 26 -12.98 0.19 -22.71
CA ARG A 26 -12.40 0.54 -21.40
C ARG A 26 -11.02 1.19 -21.53
N LEU A 27 -10.20 0.72 -22.48
CA LEU A 27 -8.92 1.36 -22.79
C LEU A 27 -9.14 2.79 -23.33
N ASP A 28 -10.11 2.97 -24.22
CA ASP A 28 -10.52 4.27 -24.74
C ASP A 28 -11.12 5.17 -23.66
N CYS A 29 -11.79 4.59 -22.65
CA CYS A 29 -12.19 5.34 -21.45
C CYS A 29 -10.96 5.92 -20.71
N LEU A 30 -9.89 5.14 -20.52
CA LEU A 30 -8.65 5.66 -19.93
C LEU A 30 -8.06 6.80 -20.78
N ARG A 31 -7.95 6.60 -22.10
CA ARG A 31 -7.43 7.65 -23.01
C ARG A 31 -8.25 8.95 -22.92
N ARG A 32 -9.58 8.85 -22.94
CA ARG A 32 -10.49 10.01 -22.74
C ARG A 32 -10.35 10.66 -21.37
N ALA A 33 -9.94 9.90 -20.36
CA ALA A 33 -9.68 10.41 -19.02
C ALA A 33 -8.30 11.11 -18.88
N GLY A 34 -7.49 11.13 -19.95
CA GLY A 34 -6.22 11.86 -20.02
C GLY A 34 -4.97 10.99 -19.91
N PHE A 35 -5.09 9.67 -20.01
CA PHE A 35 -3.94 8.77 -20.11
C PHE A 35 -3.38 8.83 -21.53
N ASP A 36 -2.06 8.91 -21.67
CA ASP A 36 -1.45 8.68 -22.98
C ASP A 36 -1.53 7.19 -23.38
N GLU A 37 -1.16 6.87 -24.62
CA GLU A 37 -1.25 5.50 -25.14
C GLU A 37 -0.40 4.51 -24.33
N VAL A 38 0.80 4.92 -23.91
CA VAL A 38 1.74 4.07 -23.16
C VAL A 38 1.25 3.85 -21.74
N GLU A 39 0.72 4.89 -21.10
CA GLU A 39 0.12 4.82 -19.77
C GLU A 39 -1.13 3.93 -19.75
N ALA A 40 -2.03 4.12 -20.70
CA ALA A 40 -3.26 3.34 -20.83
C ALA A 40 -2.92 1.85 -21.03
N ASP A 41 -1.98 1.55 -21.94
CA ASP A 41 -1.51 0.19 -22.17
C ASP A 41 -0.85 -0.41 -20.92
N LYS A 42 -0.06 0.37 -20.19
CA LYS A 42 0.58 -0.08 -18.94
C LYS A 42 -0.45 -0.46 -17.88
N VAL A 43 -1.50 0.34 -17.70
CA VAL A 43 -2.59 0.05 -16.75
C VAL A 43 -3.35 -1.20 -17.19
N PHE A 44 -3.70 -1.28 -18.48
CA PHE A 44 -4.40 -2.40 -19.07
C PHE A 44 -3.65 -3.73 -18.91
N LEU A 45 -2.32 -3.73 -19.08
CA LEU A 45 -1.50 -4.94 -18.90
C LEU A 45 -1.33 -5.35 -17.43
N ALA A 46 -1.54 -4.43 -16.49
CA ALA A 46 -1.31 -4.68 -15.07
C ALA A 46 -2.55 -5.20 -14.34
N VAL A 47 -3.75 -4.87 -14.82
CA VAL A 47 -5.02 -5.26 -14.17
C VAL A 47 -6.12 -5.50 -15.20
N ASP A 48 -7.05 -6.38 -14.86
CA ASP A 48 -8.33 -6.46 -15.55
C ASP A 48 -9.12 -5.17 -15.32
N LEU A 49 -9.24 -4.36 -16.37
CA LEU A 49 -9.94 -3.08 -16.26
C LEU A 49 -11.38 -3.30 -15.83
N PRO A 50 -11.90 -2.58 -14.82
CA PRO A 50 -13.30 -2.68 -14.43
C PRO A 50 -14.21 -2.02 -15.48
N SER A 51 -15.52 -2.04 -15.27
CA SER A 51 -16.46 -1.35 -16.17
C SER A 51 -16.11 0.14 -16.31
N ILE A 52 -16.45 0.74 -17.46
CA ILE A 52 -16.27 2.17 -17.75
C ILE A 52 -16.79 3.03 -16.59
N GLU A 53 -18.01 2.73 -16.12
CA GLU A 53 -18.60 3.41 -14.96
C GLU A 53 -17.69 3.39 -13.72
N LYS A 54 -17.09 2.23 -13.40
CA LYS A 54 -16.19 2.10 -12.25
C LYS A 54 -14.88 2.85 -12.46
N ILE A 55 -14.35 2.88 -13.69
CA ILE A 55 -13.16 3.67 -14.03
C ILE A 55 -13.45 5.16 -13.82
N GLU A 56 -14.54 5.66 -14.41
CA GLU A 56 -14.96 7.06 -14.31
C GLU A 56 -15.26 7.47 -12.86
N GLN A 57 -16.01 6.64 -12.13
CA GLN A 57 -16.28 6.83 -10.70
C GLN A 57 -14.99 6.87 -9.89
N LYS A 58 -14.02 5.99 -10.17
CA LYS A 58 -12.74 6.00 -9.44
C LYS A 58 -11.97 7.28 -9.70
N ILE A 59 -11.84 7.70 -10.95
CA ILE A 59 -11.11 8.91 -11.32
C ILE A 59 -11.79 10.13 -10.71
N GLY A 60 -13.12 10.23 -10.81
CA GLY A 60 -13.91 11.29 -10.18
C GLY A 60 -13.71 11.32 -8.67
N ALA A 61 -13.79 10.17 -8.00
CA ALA A 61 -13.60 10.08 -6.56
C ALA A 61 -12.19 10.46 -6.11
N LEU A 62 -11.14 10.09 -6.87
CA LEU A 62 -9.77 10.54 -6.59
C LEU A 62 -9.65 12.07 -6.70
N LYS A 63 -10.27 12.69 -7.72
CA LYS A 63 -10.33 14.16 -7.84
C LYS A 63 -11.10 14.78 -6.68
N SER A 64 -12.22 14.21 -6.26
CA SER A 64 -13.01 14.69 -5.12
C SER A 64 -12.30 14.54 -3.77
N LEU A 65 -11.38 13.57 -3.63
CA LEU A 65 -10.46 13.48 -2.49
C LEU A 65 -9.31 14.51 -2.57
N GLY A 66 -9.30 15.34 -3.62
CA GLY A 66 -8.37 16.44 -3.81
C GLY A 66 -7.03 16.03 -4.41
N PHE A 67 -6.90 14.84 -4.99
CA PHE A 67 -5.69 14.41 -5.67
C PHE A 67 -5.50 15.16 -7.00
N GLU A 68 -4.32 15.75 -7.20
CA GLU A 68 -4.03 16.59 -8.37
C GLU A 68 -3.88 15.78 -9.65
N ASN A 69 -3.27 14.59 -9.58
CA ASN A 69 -2.99 13.78 -10.76
C ASN A 69 -3.43 12.31 -10.59
N PRO A 70 -4.75 12.03 -10.69
CA PRO A 70 -5.29 10.67 -10.64
C PRO A 70 -4.72 9.74 -11.73
N VAL A 71 -4.41 10.27 -12.91
CA VAL A 71 -3.81 9.52 -14.04
C VAL A 71 -2.48 8.92 -13.58
N LYS A 72 -1.55 9.76 -13.11
CA LYS A 72 -0.25 9.32 -12.58
C LYS A 72 -0.39 8.31 -11.45
N MET A 73 -1.36 8.52 -10.56
CA MET A 73 -1.63 7.59 -9.46
C MET A 73 -2.03 6.20 -9.95
N ILE A 74 -2.98 6.13 -10.90
CA ILE A 74 -3.44 4.87 -11.50
C ILE A 74 -2.32 4.22 -12.32
N THR A 75 -1.57 4.98 -13.12
CA THR A 75 -0.41 4.47 -13.88
C THR A 75 0.69 3.89 -12.98
N SER A 76 0.83 4.40 -11.76
CA SER A 76 1.81 3.93 -10.77
C SER A 76 1.29 2.78 -9.90
N LEU A 77 -0.03 2.71 -9.68
CA LEU A 77 -0.69 1.63 -8.95
C LEU A 77 -2.04 1.29 -9.64
N PRO A 78 -2.03 0.48 -10.71
CA PRO A 78 -3.25 0.15 -11.46
C PRO A 78 -4.36 -0.51 -10.61
N ALA A 79 -3.96 -1.29 -9.60
CA ALA A 79 -4.87 -1.93 -8.64
C ALA A 79 -5.77 -0.95 -7.86
N ILE A 80 -5.45 0.36 -7.83
CA ILE A 80 -6.29 1.38 -7.20
C ILE A 80 -7.71 1.44 -7.81
N LEU A 81 -7.87 1.01 -9.07
CA LEU A 81 -9.16 0.89 -9.74
C LEU A 81 -10.10 -0.10 -9.02
N GLY A 82 -9.56 -1.10 -8.34
CA GLY A 82 -10.32 -2.08 -7.56
C GLY A 82 -10.51 -1.72 -6.08
N TYR A 83 -9.88 -0.66 -5.57
CA TYR A 83 -9.98 -0.33 -4.14
C TYR A 83 -11.30 0.33 -3.80
N ALA A 84 -11.89 -0.04 -2.67
CA ALA A 84 -13.00 0.73 -2.07
C ALA A 84 -12.52 2.16 -1.77
N ILE A 85 -13.32 3.16 -2.15
CA ILE A 85 -12.94 4.57 -1.91
C ILE A 85 -12.84 4.87 -0.41
N ASP A 86 -13.69 4.25 0.41
CA ASP A 86 -13.65 4.42 1.87
C ASP A 86 -12.38 3.84 2.49
N ASN A 87 -11.76 2.82 1.88
CA ASN A 87 -10.45 2.33 2.32
C ASN A 87 -9.34 3.36 2.03
N ILE A 88 -9.41 4.07 0.90
CA ILE A 88 -8.49 5.17 0.60
C ILE A 88 -8.71 6.31 1.58
N ARG A 89 -9.96 6.75 1.77
CA ARG A 89 -10.32 7.81 2.72
C ARG A 89 -9.85 7.49 4.14
N GLY A 90 -10.15 6.29 4.64
CA GLY A 90 -9.73 5.86 5.98
C GLY A 90 -8.21 5.84 6.20
N LYS A 91 -7.42 5.63 5.14
CA LYS A 91 -5.95 5.75 5.21
C LYS A 91 -5.50 7.22 5.30
N LEU A 92 -6.16 8.13 4.57
CA LEU A 92 -5.90 9.56 4.62
C LEU A 92 -6.29 10.15 5.99
N ASP A 93 -7.48 9.82 6.48
CA ASP A 93 -7.98 10.25 7.79
C ASP A 93 -7.05 9.79 8.91
N TYR A 94 -6.58 8.54 8.82
CA TYR A 94 -5.62 8.01 9.78
C TYR A 94 -4.31 8.81 9.81
N ALA A 95 -3.78 9.22 8.65
CA ALA A 95 -2.59 10.09 8.61
C ALA A 95 -2.90 11.47 9.24
N GLY A 96 -4.08 12.03 8.95
CA GLY A 96 -4.54 13.29 9.53
C GLY A 96 -4.59 13.29 11.06
N HIS A 97 -4.93 12.17 11.70
CA HIS A 97 -4.88 12.04 13.17
C HIS A 97 -3.50 12.25 13.79
N PHE A 98 -2.42 12.17 13.00
CA PHE A 98 -1.05 12.44 13.44
C PHE A 98 -0.50 13.76 12.87
N GLY A 99 -1.35 14.61 12.27
CA GLY A 99 -0.92 15.85 11.63
C GLY A 99 -0.10 15.62 10.35
N ILE A 100 -0.23 14.44 9.73
CA ILE A 100 0.52 14.05 8.53
C ILE A 100 -0.37 14.28 7.31
N ASP A 101 0.16 14.93 6.27
CA ASP A 101 -0.52 15.11 4.99
C ASP A 101 -0.61 13.78 4.21
N GLY A 102 -1.59 12.94 4.57
CA GLY A 102 -1.86 11.66 3.90
C GLY A 102 -1.95 11.75 2.37
N ARG A 103 -2.47 12.88 1.85
CA ARG A 103 -2.73 13.05 0.42
C ARG A 103 -1.42 13.26 -0.34
N GLY A 104 -0.61 14.25 0.04
CA GLY A 104 0.67 14.52 -0.64
C GLY A 104 1.63 13.33 -0.61
N ILE A 105 1.44 12.43 0.37
CA ILE A 105 2.17 11.17 0.47
C ILE A 105 1.74 10.19 -0.60
N VAL A 106 0.44 9.96 -0.66
CA VAL A 106 -0.14 9.00 -1.58
C VAL A 106 0.05 9.47 -3.02
N GLU A 107 0.13 10.78 -3.29
CA GLU A 107 0.49 11.31 -4.61
C GLU A 107 1.94 11.00 -5.00
N ARG A 108 2.87 11.12 -4.05
CA ARG A 108 4.30 10.81 -4.28
C ARG A 108 4.57 9.30 -4.27
N PHE A 109 3.80 8.54 -3.50
CA PHE A 109 3.94 7.10 -3.33
C PHE A 109 2.58 6.38 -3.31
N PRO A 110 1.87 6.29 -4.46
CA PRO A 110 0.60 5.58 -4.57
C PRO A 110 0.63 4.13 -4.07
N PRO A 111 1.71 3.34 -4.27
CA PRO A 111 1.81 1.97 -3.75
C PRO A 111 1.56 1.83 -2.25
N LEU A 112 1.68 2.90 -1.45
CA LEU A 112 1.28 2.89 -0.03
C LEU A 112 -0.16 2.38 0.16
N LEU A 113 -1.06 2.70 -0.77
CA LEU A 113 -2.45 2.26 -0.72
C LEU A 113 -2.60 0.74 -0.86
N GLY A 114 -1.60 0.00 -1.35
CA GLY A 114 -1.64 -1.47 -1.41
C GLY A 114 -1.44 -2.16 -0.07
N TYR A 115 -0.93 -1.47 0.95
CA TYR A 115 -0.77 -2.04 2.28
C TYR A 115 -2.08 -1.93 3.07
N ASN A 116 -2.37 -2.94 3.90
CA ASN A 116 -3.50 -2.85 4.81
C ASN A 116 -3.28 -1.71 5.83
N LEU A 117 -4.38 -1.16 6.36
CA LEU A 117 -4.30 0.01 7.23
C LEU A 117 -3.43 -0.26 8.46
N ASP A 118 -3.56 -1.42 9.10
CA ASP A 118 -2.79 -1.76 10.30
C ASP A 118 -1.28 -1.85 10.06
N ARG A 119 -0.84 -2.27 8.86
CA ARG A 119 0.55 -2.21 8.44
C ARG A 119 1.05 -0.77 8.36
N ILE A 120 0.26 0.11 7.76
CA ILE A 120 0.57 1.55 7.69
C ILE A 120 0.63 2.12 9.10
N ARG A 121 -0.34 1.80 9.96
CA ARG A 121 -0.37 2.24 11.37
C ARG A 121 0.89 1.83 12.13
N LEU A 122 1.33 0.58 11.96
CA LEU A 122 2.55 0.06 12.56
C LEU A 122 3.77 0.86 12.10
N CYS A 123 3.92 1.09 10.80
CA CYS A 123 5.08 1.81 10.27
C CYS A 123 5.08 3.29 10.65
N VAL A 124 3.91 3.94 10.72
CA VAL A 124 3.79 5.31 11.25
C VAL A 124 4.24 5.35 12.71
N ARG A 125 3.81 4.39 13.55
CA ARG A 125 4.28 4.34 14.95
C ARG A 125 5.78 4.08 15.08
N LEU A 126 6.36 3.27 14.18
CA LEU A 126 7.81 3.07 14.12
C LEU A 126 8.55 4.34 13.71
N SER A 127 7.96 5.18 12.86
CA SER A 127 8.59 6.41 12.38
C SER A 127 8.44 7.59 13.32
N LEU A 128 7.41 7.63 14.18
CA LEU A 128 7.17 8.78 15.08
C LEU A 128 8.38 9.19 15.94
N PRO A 129 9.20 8.27 16.50
CA PRO A 129 10.38 8.66 17.27
C PRO A 129 11.57 9.11 16.41
N LEU A 130 11.50 8.93 15.08
CA LEU A 130 12.62 9.21 14.18
C LEU A 130 12.58 10.67 13.74
N ILE A 131 13.73 11.34 13.81
CA ILE A 131 13.89 12.72 13.30
C ILE A 131 13.94 12.77 11.77
N ASP A 132 14.22 11.64 11.11
CA ASP A 132 14.26 11.54 9.66
C ASP A 132 12.89 11.85 9.03
N PRO A 133 12.86 12.50 7.85
CA PRO A 133 11.63 12.76 7.11
C PRO A 133 10.76 11.52 7.02
N TRP A 134 9.53 11.67 7.48
CA TRP A 134 8.65 10.54 7.76
C TRP A 134 8.33 9.77 6.46
N GLU A 135 8.35 10.40 5.27
CA GLU A 135 8.27 9.73 3.95
C GLU A 135 9.35 8.68 3.77
N MET A 136 10.59 9.04 4.10
CA MET A 136 11.76 8.18 3.93
C MET A 136 11.72 7.04 4.95
N SER A 137 11.32 7.35 6.16
CA SER A 137 11.09 6.36 7.23
C SER A 137 9.98 5.38 6.83
N LEU A 138 8.81 5.87 6.39
CA LEU A 138 7.68 5.03 6.01
C LEU A 138 8.01 4.15 4.79
N SER A 139 8.55 4.74 3.72
CA SER A 139 8.94 4.01 2.50
C SER A 139 9.96 2.91 2.81
N PHE A 140 10.94 3.21 3.67
CA PHE A 140 11.88 2.20 4.13
C PHE A 140 11.15 1.10 4.92
N LEU A 141 10.40 1.44 5.97
CA LEU A 141 9.83 0.50 6.94
C LEU A 141 8.72 -0.38 6.37
N ILE A 142 7.89 0.16 5.47
CA ILE A 142 6.72 -0.55 4.92
C ILE A 142 7.12 -1.84 4.19
N THR A 143 8.33 -1.87 3.62
CA THR A 143 8.90 -3.00 2.88
C THR A 143 9.72 -3.98 3.73
N ARG A 144 9.95 -3.70 5.02
CA ARG A 144 10.83 -4.52 5.88
C ARG A 144 10.06 -5.58 6.65
N ASP A 145 10.75 -6.62 7.10
CA ASP A 145 10.16 -7.57 8.04
C ASP A 145 9.67 -6.83 9.31
N PRO A 146 8.36 -6.86 9.60
CA PRO A 146 7.77 -6.11 10.71
C PRO A 146 8.34 -6.53 12.07
N ALA A 147 8.61 -7.83 12.28
CA ALA A 147 9.10 -8.32 13.56
C ALA A 147 10.52 -7.80 13.84
N THR A 148 11.37 -7.82 12.82
CA THR A 148 12.73 -7.28 12.88
C THR A 148 12.72 -5.78 13.20
N SER A 149 11.91 -4.99 12.48
CA SER A 149 11.80 -3.54 12.72
C SER A 149 11.32 -3.22 14.14
N VAL A 150 10.29 -3.92 14.62
CA VAL A 150 9.74 -3.68 15.96
C VAL A 150 10.71 -4.11 17.05
N ALA A 151 11.27 -5.32 16.95
CA ALA A 151 12.20 -5.81 17.96
C ALA A 151 13.47 -4.95 18.02
N ALA A 152 13.96 -4.45 16.88
CA ALA A 152 15.05 -3.48 16.84
C ALA A 152 14.67 -2.17 17.57
N ALA A 153 13.52 -1.60 17.24
CA ALA A 153 13.05 -0.35 17.85
C ALA A 153 12.83 -0.46 19.37
N LEU A 154 12.27 -1.58 19.86
CA LEU A 154 12.04 -1.81 21.28
C LEU A 154 13.34 -1.87 22.08
N LEU A 155 14.38 -2.48 21.53
CA LEU A 155 15.66 -2.66 22.20
C LEU A 155 16.57 -1.43 22.12
N SER A 156 16.60 -0.73 20.97
CA SER A 156 17.57 0.33 20.74
C SER A 156 16.99 1.74 20.90
N ARG A 157 15.67 1.89 21.01
CA ARG A 157 14.95 3.18 21.10
C ARG A 157 15.54 4.24 20.14
N PRO A 158 15.62 3.96 18.83
CA PRO A 158 16.36 4.80 17.92
C PRO A 158 15.63 6.12 17.64
N GLU A 159 16.39 7.20 17.56
CA GLU A 159 15.90 8.54 17.14
C GLU A 159 16.20 8.83 15.67
N THR A 160 16.95 7.95 14.98
CA THR A 160 17.24 8.08 13.55
C THR A 160 17.04 6.77 12.80
N LEU A 161 16.70 6.87 11.52
CA LEU A 161 16.57 5.76 10.59
C LEU A 161 17.90 5.06 10.40
N LYS A 162 19.03 5.78 10.47
CA LYS A 162 20.38 5.19 10.45
C LYS A 162 20.60 4.28 11.66
N ALA A 163 20.25 4.74 12.87
CA ALA A 163 20.36 3.94 14.09
C ALA A 163 19.42 2.73 14.05
N LEU A 164 18.17 2.92 13.62
CA LEU A 164 17.22 1.82 13.46
C LEU A 164 17.71 0.78 12.46
N ARG A 165 18.27 1.20 11.32
CA ARG A 165 18.87 0.29 10.32
C ARG A 165 20.03 -0.50 10.90
N ALA A 166 20.89 0.11 11.71
CA ALA A 166 21.99 -0.59 12.38
C ALA A 166 21.43 -1.66 13.34
N ALA A 167 20.46 -1.31 14.17
CA ALA A 167 19.81 -2.24 15.08
C ALA A 167 19.10 -3.39 14.34
N MET A 168 18.44 -3.11 13.21
CA MET A 168 17.79 -4.12 12.38
C MET A 168 18.77 -5.13 11.79
N ARG A 169 19.99 -4.70 11.41
CA ARG A 169 21.02 -5.62 10.88
C ARG A 169 21.45 -6.67 11.91
N LEU A 170 21.57 -6.27 13.18
CA LEU A 170 21.90 -7.18 14.27
C LEU A 170 20.81 -8.24 14.52
N ARG A 171 19.60 -8.02 13.98
CA ARG A 171 18.42 -8.88 14.18
C ARG A 171 17.99 -9.62 12.92
N ALA A 172 18.65 -9.38 11.78
CA ALA A 172 18.34 -10.04 10.53
C ALA A 172 18.56 -11.56 10.65
N GLY A 173 17.65 -12.35 10.08
CA GLY A 173 17.73 -13.82 10.10
C GLY A 173 17.29 -14.49 11.41
N ARG A 174 16.71 -13.75 12.37
CA ARG A 174 16.30 -14.27 13.69
C ARG A 174 14.79 -14.10 13.97
N PRO A 175 13.89 -14.69 13.16
CA PRO A 175 12.46 -14.43 13.27
C PRO A 175 11.86 -14.84 14.62
N GLY A 176 12.24 -16.00 15.17
CA GLY A 176 11.76 -16.46 16.49
C GLY A 176 12.13 -15.50 17.63
N GLU A 177 13.40 -15.10 17.70
CA GLU A 177 13.90 -14.16 18.71
C GLU A 177 13.24 -12.77 18.61
N ASN A 178 12.87 -12.33 17.40
CA ASN A 178 12.16 -11.07 17.20
C ASN A 178 10.78 -11.11 17.84
N HIS A 179 10.03 -12.20 17.67
CA HIS A 179 8.74 -12.37 18.33
C HIS A 179 8.87 -12.43 19.86
N ASP A 180 9.91 -13.09 20.38
CA ASP A 180 10.16 -13.19 21.83
C ASP A 180 10.48 -11.83 22.45
N VAL A 181 11.26 -10.98 21.77
CA VAL A 181 11.49 -9.59 22.20
C VAL A 181 10.16 -8.84 22.28
N ILE A 182 9.34 -8.90 21.23
CA ILE A 182 8.05 -8.19 21.20
C ILE A 182 7.14 -8.68 22.35
N ALA A 183 7.12 -9.99 22.61
CA ALA A 183 6.32 -10.58 23.67
C ALA A 183 6.69 -10.08 25.07
N ARG A 184 7.97 -9.75 25.32
CA ARG A 184 8.46 -9.19 26.60
C ARG A 184 8.03 -7.75 26.87
N HIS A 185 7.45 -7.05 25.90
CA HIS A 185 6.98 -5.67 26.06
C HIS A 185 5.47 -5.53 25.78
N PRO A 186 4.59 -6.24 26.51
CA PRO A 186 3.18 -6.38 26.15
C PRO A 186 2.36 -5.09 26.20
N GLY A 187 2.77 -4.11 27.03
CA GLY A 187 2.10 -2.82 27.17
C GLY A 187 2.66 -1.69 26.30
N ASP A 188 3.76 -1.92 25.57
CA ASP A 188 4.36 -0.88 24.72
C ASP A 188 3.44 -0.57 23.52
N LYS A 189 3.23 0.72 23.22
CA LYS A 189 2.36 1.18 22.12
C LYS A 189 2.77 0.56 20.78
N LEU A 190 4.06 0.32 20.57
CA LEU A 190 4.57 -0.30 19.36
C LEU A 190 4.23 -1.80 19.31
N THR A 191 4.37 -2.51 20.42
CA THR A 191 3.93 -3.92 20.55
C THR A 191 2.44 -4.06 20.27
N LEU A 192 1.60 -3.16 20.81
CA LEU A 192 0.16 -3.18 20.58
C LEU A 192 -0.18 -3.00 19.10
N ALA A 193 0.52 -2.09 18.40
CA ALA A 193 0.32 -1.91 16.95
C ALA A 193 0.82 -3.11 16.13
N TYR A 194 1.93 -3.72 16.55
CA TYR A 194 2.43 -4.94 15.92
C TYR A 194 1.40 -6.08 16.03
N ARG A 195 0.83 -6.30 17.23
CA ARG A 195 -0.20 -7.33 17.47
C ARG A 195 -1.47 -7.08 16.66
N ARG A 196 -1.86 -5.81 16.48
CA ARG A 196 -2.99 -5.44 15.62
C ARG A 196 -2.74 -5.83 14.16
N TYR A 197 -1.53 -5.58 13.65
CA TYR A 197 -1.17 -5.91 12.26
C TYR A 197 -0.90 -7.42 12.04
N ARG A 198 -0.14 -8.04 12.94
CA ARG A 198 0.18 -9.47 12.96
C ARG A 198 -0.32 -10.06 14.28
N PRO A 199 -1.58 -10.48 14.34
CA PRO A 199 -2.06 -11.29 15.45
C PRO A 199 -1.42 -12.67 15.34
N VAL A 200 -0.23 -12.85 15.92
CA VAL A 200 0.31 -14.18 16.18
C VAL A 200 -0.22 -14.61 17.54
N ALA A 201 -0.90 -15.76 17.54
CA ALA A 201 -1.51 -16.35 18.72
C ALA A 201 -0.51 -16.46 19.88
N PRO A 202 -0.95 -16.30 21.14
CA PRO A 202 -0.11 -16.64 22.27
C PRO A 202 0.35 -18.08 22.10
N ARG A 203 1.68 -18.33 22.19
CA ARG A 203 2.20 -19.70 22.29
C ARG A 203 1.36 -20.41 23.35
N GLU A 204 0.75 -21.53 23.00
CA GLU A 204 0.14 -22.41 23.99
C GLU A 204 1.16 -22.62 25.10
N LYS A 205 0.74 -22.37 26.34
CA LYS A 205 1.58 -22.62 27.51
C LYS A 205 2.06 -24.06 27.40
N ALA A 206 3.37 -24.26 27.33
CA ALA A 206 3.93 -25.59 27.56
C ALA A 206 3.39 -26.07 28.92
N ARG A 207 2.68 -27.20 28.89
CA ARG A 207 2.31 -27.96 30.08
C ARG A 207 3.56 -28.50 30.75
#